data_AF-V4Y458-F1
#
_entry.id   AF-V4Y458-F1
#
_cell.length_a   1.000
_cell.length_b   1.000
_cell.length_c   1.000
_cell.angle_alpha   90.00
_cell.angle_beta   90.00
_cell.angle_gamma   90.00
#
_symmetry.space_group_name_H-M   'P 1'
#
loop_
_entity.id
_entity.type
_entity.pdbx_description
1 polymer ?
#
loop_
_entity_poly.entity_id
_entity_poly.type
_entity_poly.pdbx_seq_one_letter_code
_entity_poly.pdbx_strand_id
1 'polypeptide(L)'
;MADPGSYVLVVDCDGSVDIEVGALGEITFDGSYAYVGSAFGPGGLSRVDRHRELASGDRTTQHWHIDYLLGDESVQLVTVETYPDRDIECALATALREAGCEPVAAFGASDCDCGSHLWGLETLSLPATVKTV
;
A
#
# COMPACT_ATOMS: atom_id res chain seq x y z
N MET A 1 4.79 -15.78 -16.27
CA MET A 1 5.04 -14.53 -15.51
C MET A 1 3.68 -13.93 -15.25
N ALA A 2 3.43 -13.41 -14.05
CA ALA A 2 2.21 -12.65 -13.81
C ALA A 2 2.22 -11.37 -14.66
N ASP A 3 1.04 -10.88 -14.99
CA ASP A 3 0.88 -9.64 -15.76
C ASP A 3 1.46 -8.46 -14.97
N PRO A 4 2.08 -7.47 -15.63
CA PRO A 4 2.44 -6.21 -14.99
C PRO A 4 1.16 -5.43 -14.62
N GLY A 5 1.28 -4.39 -13.80
CA GLY A 5 0.13 -3.53 -13.51
C GLY A 5 0.26 -2.78 -12.19
N SER A 6 -0.81 -2.08 -11.83
CA SER A 6 -0.98 -1.41 -10.54
C SER A 6 -1.80 -2.25 -9.57
N TYR A 7 -1.70 -1.96 -8.28
CA TYR A 7 -2.49 -2.60 -7.24
C TYR A 7 -2.72 -1.64 -6.07
N VAL A 8 -3.76 -1.93 -5.29
CA VAL A 8 -4.06 -1.27 -4.03
C VAL A 8 -4.16 -2.32 -2.94
N LEU A 9 -3.45 -2.10 -1.82
CA LEU A 9 -3.56 -2.90 -0.61
C LEU A 9 -4.35 -2.10 0.42
N VAL A 10 -5.36 -2.72 1.02
CA VAL A 10 -6.02 -2.19 2.21
C VAL A 10 -5.48 -2.95 3.42
N VAL A 11 -4.90 -2.22 4.36
CA VAL A 11 -4.37 -2.76 5.61
C VAL A 11 -5.09 -2.13 6.81
N ASP A 12 -5.12 -2.85 7.91
CA ASP A 12 -5.70 -2.38 9.17
C ASP A 12 -4.76 -2.69 10.33
N CYS A 13 -4.59 -1.72 11.23
CA CYS A 13 -3.79 -1.88 12.44
C CYS A 13 -4.72 -2.14 13.62
N ASP A 14 -4.44 -3.18 14.42
CA ASP A 14 -5.14 -3.45 15.68
C ASP A 14 -4.68 -2.47 16.77
N GLY A 15 -5.16 -1.24 16.66
CA GLY A 15 -4.76 -0.10 17.49
C GLY A 15 -3.55 0.66 16.94
N SER A 16 -3.03 1.56 17.78
CA SER A 16 -1.86 2.38 17.47
C SER A 16 -0.57 1.56 17.57
N VAL A 17 0.21 1.54 16.49
CA VAL A 17 1.49 0.82 16.41
C VAL A 17 2.58 1.74 15.85
N ASP A 18 3.77 1.70 16.46
CA ASP A 18 4.95 2.42 16.00
C ASP A 18 5.86 1.49 15.20
N ILE A 19 6.12 1.83 13.94
CA ILE A 19 6.90 0.98 13.01
C ILE A 19 8.07 1.79 12.45
N GLU A 20 9.29 1.25 12.52
CA GLU A 20 10.47 1.82 11.87
C GLU A 20 10.46 1.47 10.36
N VAL A 21 10.17 2.46 9.51
CA VAL A 21 10.02 2.29 8.06
C VAL A 21 11.30 2.74 7.35
N GLY A 22 12.36 1.95 7.45
CA GLY A 22 13.61 2.18 6.74
C GLY A 22 14.13 3.62 6.87
N ALA A 23 14.30 4.33 5.74
CA ALA A 23 14.80 5.70 5.74
C ALA A 23 13.78 6.77 6.19
N LEU A 24 12.49 6.41 6.30
CA LEU A 24 11.44 7.32 6.80
C LEU A 24 11.45 7.42 8.33
N GLY A 25 12.16 6.51 9.02
CA GLY A 25 12.21 6.46 10.47
C GLY A 25 10.95 5.86 11.08
N GLU A 26 10.73 6.16 12.36
CA GLU A 26 9.57 5.70 13.13
C GLU A 26 8.30 6.47 12.73
N ILE A 27 7.25 5.73 12.40
CA ILE A 27 5.93 6.27 12.04
C ILE A 27 4.88 5.54 12.88
N THR A 28 3.98 6.32 13.50
CA THR A 28 2.81 5.78 14.21
C THR A 28 1.67 5.56 13.21
N PHE A 29 1.16 4.34 13.16
CA PHE A 29 -0.02 3.95 12.40
C PHE A 29 -1.17 3.67 13.37
N ASP A 30 -2.34 4.24 13.09
CA ASP A 30 -3.54 4.09 13.92
C ASP A 30 -4.77 3.98 13.00
N GLY A 31 -5.26 2.75 12.84
CA GLY A 31 -6.40 2.42 12.00
C GLY A 31 -6.04 1.86 10.61
N SER A 32 -6.85 2.20 9.61
CA SER A 32 -6.83 1.56 8.29
C SER A 32 -6.16 2.43 7.23
N TYR A 33 -5.47 1.79 6.28
CA TYR A 33 -4.74 2.49 5.22
C TYR A 33 -4.90 1.83 3.85
N ALA A 34 -4.92 2.65 2.80
CA ALA A 34 -4.78 2.22 1.40
C ALA A 34 -3.36 2.52 0.92
N TYR A 35 -2.64 1.48 0.51
CA TYR A 35 -1.35 1.60 -0.15
C TYR A 35 -1.50 1.36 -1.65
N VAL A 36 -1.00 2.27 -2.47
CA VAL A 36 -0.99 2.17 -3.93
C VAL A 36 0.40 1.79 -4.42
N GLY A 37 0.52 0.74 -5.23
CA GLY A 37 1.79 0.38 -5.83
C GLY A 37 1.67 -0.08 -7.28
N SER A 38 2.80 -0.12 -7.96
CA SER A 38 2.95 -0.66 -9.31
C SER A 38 3.86 -1.88 -9.33
N ALA A 39 3.78 -2.67 -10.38
CA ALA A 39 4.54 -3.90 -10.56
C ALA A 39 4.89 -4.13 -12.04
N PHE A 40 5.55 -3.16 -12.68
CA PHE A 40 6.00 -3.26 -14.08
C PHE A 40 7.37 -3.94 -14.26
N GLY A 41 8.03 -4.29 -13.15
CA GLY A 41 9.30 -5.01 -13.18
C GLY A 41 9.15 -6.51 -13.45
N PRO A 42 10.28 -7.24 -13.52
CA PRO A 42 10.26 -8.70 -13.62
C PRO A 42 9.42 -9.34 -12.51
N GLY A 43 8.49 -10.21 -12.90
CA GLY A 43 7.58 -10.88 -11.97
C GLY A 43 6.17 -10.28 -11.92
N GLY A 44 5.96 -9.05 -12.41
CA GLY A 44 4.62 -8.47 -12.51
C GLY A 44 3.89 -8.42 -11.17
N LEU A 45 2.57 -8.60 -11.21
CA LEU A 45 1.68 -8.63 -10.05
C LEU A 45 1.94 -9.79 -9.08
N SER A 46 2.88 -10.70 -9.33
CA SER A 46 3.39 -11.61 -8.27
C SER A 46 4.02 -10.84 -7.09
N ARG A 47 4.31 -9.53 -7.26
CA ARG A 47 4.62 -8.61 -6.16
C ARG A 47 3.55 -8.62 -5.05
N VAL A 48 2.28 -8.76 -5.42
CA VAL A 48 1.16 -8.87 -4.48
C VAL A 48 1.23 -10.15 -3.65
N ASP A 49 1.60 -11.28 -4.26
CA ASP A 49 1.72 -12.55 -3.53
C ASP A 49 2.85 -12.47 -2.49
N ARG A 50 3.94 -11.77 -2.83
CA ARG A 50 4.99 -11.46 -1.87
C ARG A 50 4.50 -10.62 -0.68
N HIS A 51 3.63 -9.64 -0.91
CA HIS A 51 3.01 -8.85 0.15
C HIS A 51 2.14 -9.71 1.06
N ARG A 52 1.38 -10.65 0.48
CA ARG A 52 0.58 -11.62 1.24
C ARG A 52 1.44 -12.53 2.10
N GLU A 53 2.56 -13.02 1.57
CA GLU A 53 3.51 -13.87 2.31
C GLU A 53 4.17 -13.11 3.48
N LEU A 54 4.39 -11.80 3.34
CA LEU A 54 4.85 -10.96 4.46
C LEU A 54 3.74 -10.83 5.51
N ALA A 55 2.52 -10.50 5.09
CA ALA A 55 1.36 -10.35 5.97
C ALA A 55 0.96 -11.64 6.72
N SER A 56 1.25 -12.81 6.17
CA SER A 56 1.03 -14.11 6.83
C SER A 56 2.20 -14.57 7.70
N GLY A 57 3.34 -13.87 7.67
CA GLY A 57 4.57 -14.27 8.35
C GLY A 57 5.34 -15.39 7.65
N ASP A 58 4.93 -15.83 6.46
CA ASP A 58 5.64 -16.84 5.65
C ASP A 58 6.96 -16.29 5.07
N ARG A 59 7.08 -14.96 5.02
CA ARG A 59 8.29 -14.23 4.62
C ARG A 59 8.58 -13.12 5.62
N THR A 60 9.87 -12.85 5.85
CA THR A 60 10.33 -11.74 6.71
C THR A 60 11.18 -10.69 5.96
N THR A 61 11.48 -10.92 4.69
CA THR A 61 12.35 -10.03 3.91
C THR A 61 11.59 -8.81 3.37
N GLN A 62 11.91 -7.63 3.90
CA GLN A 62 11.31 -6.33 3.57
C GLN A 62 12.13 -5.60 2.50
N HIS A 63 11.48 -5.18 1.40
CA HIS A 63 12.10 -4.44 0.29
C HIS A 63 11.40 -3.12 -0.02
N TRP A 64 10.08 -3.02 0.19
CA TRP A 64 9.29 -1.80 -0.02
C TRP A 64 8.80 -1.25 1.32
N HIS A 65 8.50 0.05 1.39
CA HIS A 65 8.02 0.66 2.64
C HIS A 65 6.79 -0.06 3.23
N ILE A 66 5.86 -0.52 2.38
CA ILE A 66 4.69 -1.28 2.83
C ILE A 66 5.04 -2.63 3.46
N ASP A 67 6.19 -3.22 3.13
CA ASP A 67 6.65 -4.50 3.70
C ASP A 67 6.96 -4.37 5.19
N TYR A 68 7.34 -3.17 5.66
CA TYR A 68 7.57 -2.91 7.08
C TYR A 68 6.27 -2.97 7.86
N LEU A 69 5.19 -2.39 7.31
CA LEU A 69 3.86 -2.48 7.90
C LEU A 69 3.34 -3.91 7.87
N LEU A 70 3.39 -4.57 6.71
CA LEU A 70 2.87 -5.92 6.54
C LEU A 70 3.64 -6.97 7.36
N GLY A 71 4.87 -6.67 7.79
CA GLY A 71 5.67 -7.55 8.64
C GLY A 71 5.38 -7.43 10.14
N ASP A 72 4.59 -6.42 10.56
CA ASP A 72 4.21 -6.25 11.96
C ASP A 72 3.00 -7.13 12.31
N GLU A 73 3.05 -7.78 13.46
CA GLU A 73 1.99 -8.70 13.92
C GLU A 73 0.65 -7.98 14.22
N SER A 74 0.69 -6.67 14.44
CA SER A 74 -0.47 -5.82 14.72
C SER A 74 -1.16 -5.35 13.43
N VAL A 75 -0.60 -5.64 12.26
CA VAL A 75 -1.11 -5.18 10.97
C VAL A 75 -1.69 -6.35 10.17
N GLN A 76 -2.89 -6.17 9.66
CA GLN A 76 -3.58 -7.16 8.84
C GLN A 76 -3.78 -6.65 7.42
N LEU A 77 -3.47 -7.50 6.43
CA LEU A 77 -3.85 -7.25 5.04
C LEU A 77 -5.32 -7.65 4.84
N VAL A 78 -6.18 -6.65 4.64
CA VAL A 78 -7.64 -6.81 4.59
C VAL A 78 -8.11 -7.13 3.17
N THR A 79 -7.59 -6.39 2.19
CA THR A 79 -8.02 -6.53 0.79
C THR A 79 -6.89 -6.16 -0.16
N VAL A 80 -6.93 -6.78 -1.33
CA VAL A 80 -6.07 -6.46 -2.46
C VAL A 80 -6.94 -6.24 -3.68
N GLU A 81 -6.74 -5.10 -4.34
CA GLU A 81 -7.27 -4.85 -5.68
C GLU A 81 -6.11 -4.79 -6.67
N THR A 82 -6.25 -5.44 -7.82
CA THR A 82 -5.21 -5.46 -8.86
C THR A 82 -5.76 -4.94 -10.18
N TYR A 83 -4.89 -4.27 -10.92
CA TYR A 83 -5.19 -3.64 -12.20
C TYR A 83 -4.17 -4.11 -13.24
N PRO A 84 -4.36 -5.32 -13.82
CA PRO A 84 -3.43 -5.89 -14.80
C PRO A 84 -3.29 -5.00 -16.04
N ASP A 85 -2.06 -4.85 -16.52
CA ASP A 85 -1.66 -4.04 -17.68
C ASP A 85 -2.04 -2.55 -17.60
N ARG A 86 -2.41 -2.05 -16.41
CA ARG A 86 -2.77 -0.64 -16.21
C ARG A 86 -1.70 0.06 -15.38
N ASP A 87 -1.10 1.08 -15.97
CA ASP A 87 -0.16 1.98 -15.29
C ASP A 87 -0.90 3.19 -14.74
N ILE A 88 -1.53 3.00 -13.58
CA ILE A 88 -2.47 3.97 -12.99
C ILE A 88 -2.14 4.28 -11.54
N GLU A 89 -0.92 4.01 -11.08
CA GLU A 89 -0.48 4.21 -9.70
C GLU A 89 -0.70 5.66 -9.24
N CYS A 90 -0.23 6.64 -10.02
CA CYS A 90 -0.41 8.06 -9.72
C CYS A 90 -1.89 8.50 -9.80
N ALA A 91 -2.67 7.89 -10.69
CA ALA A 91 -4.09 8.19 -10.83
C ALA A 91 -4.89 7.69 -9.61
N LEU A 92 -4.57 6.49 -9.11
CA LEU A 92 -5.13 5.94 -7.87
C LEU A 92 -4.76 6.78 -6.65
N ALA A 93 -3.50 7.21 -6.54
CA ALA A 93 -3.05 8.12 -5.46
C ALA A 93 -3.78 9.47 -5.53
N THR A 94 -3.99 10.01 -6.73
CA THR A 94 -4.77 11.25 -6.92
C THR A 94 -6.23 11.05 -6.52
N ALA A 95 -6.86 9.93 -6.86
CA ALA A 95 -8.24 9.64 -6.49
C ALA A 95 -8.44 9.50 -4.97
N LEU A 96 -7.45 8.97 -4.24
CA LEU A 96 -7.44 8.95 -2.77
C LEU A 96 -7.32 10.36 -2.18
N ARG A 97 -6.45 11.19 -2.77
CA ARG A 97 -6.34 12.62 -2.39
C ARG A 97 -7.66 13.36 -2.57
N GLU A 98 -8.29 13.19 -3.72
CA GLU A 98 -9.56 13.85 -4.04
C GLU A 98 -10.72 13.34 -3.19
N ALA A 99 -10.63 12.11 -2.69
CA ALA A 99 -11.55 11.57 -1.70
C ALA A 99 -11.36 12.17 -0.28
N GLY A 100 -10.30 12.95 -0.06
CA GLY A 100 -10.00 13.56 1.23
C GLY A 100 -9.31 12.61 2.21
N CYS A 101 -8.71 11.52 1.73
CA CYS A 101 -7.90 10.64 2.57
C CYS A 101 -6.63 11.37 3.06
N GLU A 102 -6.19 11.08 4.28
CA GLU A 102 -4.99 11.71 4.86
C GLU A 102 -3.72 10.98 4.40
N PRO A 103 -2.73 11.66 3.78
CA PRO A 103 -1.52 11.01 3.32
C PRO A 103 -0.51 10.77 4.44
N VAL A 104 0.16 9.61 4.41
CA VAL A 104 1.39 9.38 5.20
C VAL A 104 2.57 9.91 4.38
N ALA A 105 3.10 11.08 4.74
CA ALA A 105 4.06 11.82 3.94
C ALA A 105 5.28 10.97 3.49
N ALA A 106 5.69 11.16 2.23
CA ALA A 106 6.81 10.49 1.56
C ALA A 106 6.70 8.96 1.43
N PHE A 107 5.63 8.34 1.93
CA PHE A 107 5.51 6.89 1.95
C PHE A 107 5.36 6.31 0.55
N GLY A 108 6.40 5.64 0.06
CA GLY A 108 6.37 4.93 -1.22
C GLY A 108 6.30 5.82 -2.46
N ALA A 109 6.53 7.13 -2.31
CA ALA A 109 6.48 8.14 -3.39
C ALA A 109 7.88 8.59 -3.83
N SER A 110 8.89 7.72 -3.75
CA SER A 110 10.29 8.10 -3.99
C SER A 110 10.62 8.43 -5.45
N ASP A 111 9.83 7.91 -6.38
CA ASP A 111 10.02 7.96 -7.83
C ASP A 111 8.94 8.79 -8.56
N CYS A 112 8.08 9.49 -7.81
CA CYS A 112 7.00 10.31 -8.37
C CYS A 112 6.73 11.58 -7.53
N ASP A 113 5.89 12.48 -8.05
CA ASP A 113 5.52 13.74 -7.38
C ASP A 113 4.26 13.62 -6.50
N CYS A 114 3.75 12.40 -6.25
CA CYS A 114 2.48 12.19 -5.54
C CYS A 114 2.51 12.61 -4.06
N GLY A 115 3.71 12.73 -3.47
CA GLY A 115 3.91 13.07 -2.07
C GLY A 115 3.62 11.91 -1.10
N SER A 116 2.71 11.00 -1.44
CA SER A 116 2.49 9.74 -0.73
C SER A 116 1.73 8.72 -1.58
N HIS A 117 2.02 7.43 -1.36
CA HIS A 117 1.25 6.28 -1.83
C HIS A 117 0.50 5.56 -0.71
N LEU A 118 0.59 6.02 0.53
CA LEU A 118 -0.14 5.45 1.67
C LEU A 118 -1.10 6.48 2.24
N TRP A 119 -2.37 6.11 2.33
CA TRP A 119 -3.46 7.03 2.64
C TRP A 119 -4.33 6.44 3.74
N GLY A 120 -4.62 7.20 4.79
CA GLY A 120 -5.53 6.81 5.86
C GLY A 120 -6.97 6.71 5.34
N LEU A 121 -7.68 5.68 5.78
CA LEU A 121 -9.07 5.44 5.43
C LEU A 121 -9.96 5.58 6.67
N GLU A 122 -11.16 6.15 6.48
CA GLU A 122 -12.19 6.16 7.51
C GLU A 122 -12.90 4.80 7.66
N THR A 123 -12.80 3.93 6.64
CA THR A 123 -13.39 2.59 6.62
C THR A 123 -12.46 1.60 5.94
N LEU A 124 -12.66 0.29 6.17
CA LEU A 124 -11.94 -0.80 5.53
C LEU A 124 -12.24 -0.98 4.03
N SER A 125 -12.74 0.05 3.36
CA SER A 125 -13.17 -0.01 1.97
C SER A 125 -12.65 1.18 1.17
N LEU A 126 -12.24 0.92 -0.08
CA LEU A 126 -11.77 1.97 -0.96
C LEU A 126 -12.91 2.94 -1.33
N PRO A 127 -12.62 4.26 -1.35
CA PRO A 127 -13.56 5.26 -1.82
C PRO A 127 -14.08 4.96 -3.23
N ALA A 128 -15.31 5.40 -3.53
CA ALA A 128 -15.91 5.18 -4.84
C ALA A 128 -15.09 5.78 -5.99
N THR A 129 -14.37 6.88 -5.74
CA THR A 129 -13.48 7.54 -6.72
C THR A 129 -12.36 6.62 -7.19
N VAL A 130 -11.77 5.85 -6.28
CA VAL A 130 -10.68 4.90 -6.57
C VAL A 130 -11.19 3.76 -7.45
N LYS A 131 -12.38 3.24 -7.16
CA LYS A 131 -13.01 2.14 -7.92
C LYS A 131 -13.38 2.52 -9.36
N THR A 132 -13.38 3.82 -9.68
CA THR A 132 -13.73 4.33 -11.02
C THR A 132 -12.53 4.76 -11.85
N VAL A 133 -11.30 4.65 -11.32
CA VAL A 133 -10.06 4.95 -12.06
C VAL A 133 -9.84 3.93 -13.16
#